data_AF-A0A1J4T3C8-F1
#
_entry.id   AF-A0A1J4T3C8-F1
#
_cell.length_a   1.000
_cell.length_b   1.000
_cell.length_c   1.000
_cell.angle_alpha   90.00
_cell.angle_beta   90.00
_cell.angle_gamma   90.00
#
_symmetry.space_group_name_H-M   'P 1'
#
loop_
_entity.id
_entity.type
_entity.pdbx_description
1 polymer ?
#
loop_
_entity_poly.entity_id
_entity_poly.type
_entity_poly.pdbx_seq_one_letter_code
_entity_poly.pdbx_strand_id
1 'polypeptide(L)'
;MKFLEKMYENERVVMYYAENFANVTDELVAAVNWPKSVDMLSFTFKPFSPAGGCVQHKLKSDYVIRYLFCGKTGSLKPLGKALKNSPVTARVPKNVAEAVAVTKATLCRKSAGQRANNGPAYYKEQKRYLDMIQRGKVKSVLLFKNGKNVGIASLADVPRLEGGKSSTFTWFWLDKSLPKAEYEDARYKATKWAKDNSLPHMASANFDYNKEAQKGDSRFGLKPCRIFFARKK
;
A
#
# COMPACT_ATOMS: atom_id res chain seq x y z
N MET A 1 -6.76 21.97 -21.67
CA MET A 1 -6.39 21.08 -20.55
C MET A 1 -6.90 21.76 -19.28
N LYS A 2 -7.91 21.20 -18.58
CA LYS A 2 -8.78 22.05 -17.73
C LYS A 2 -8.18 22.46 -16.38
N PHE A 3 -7.39 21.66 -15.68
CA PHE A 3 -6.63 22.10 -14.51
C PHE A 3 -5.46 21.14 -14.27
N LEU A 4 -4.23 21.67 -14.29
CA LEU A 4 -3.02 20.94 -13.91
C LEU A 4 -2.14 21.89 -13.09
N GLU A 5 -2.10 21.67 -11.79
CA GLU A 5 -1.25 22.43 -10.89
C GLU A 5 -0.12 21.54 -10.38
N LYS A 6 1.13 22.01 -10.51
CA LYS A 6 2.28 21.33 -9.90
C LYS A 6 2.22 21.58 -8.40
N MET A 7 2.01 20.51 -7.65
CA MET A 7 1.82 20.59 -6.19
C MET A 7 3.13 20.49 -5.43
N TYR A 8 4.05 19.66 -5.91
CA TYR A 8 5.23 19.25 -5.16
C TYR A 8 6.28 18.62 -6.07
N GLU A 9 7.55 18.86 -5.79
CA GLU A 9 8.68 18.16 -6.39
C GLU A 9 9.75 17.88 -5.34
N ASN A 10 10.26 16.66 -5.33
CA ASN A 10 11.53 16.32 -4.71
C ASN A 10 12.28 15.29 -5.59
N GLU A 11 13.45 14.87 -5.15
CA GLU A 11 14.29 13.89 -5.85
C GLU A 11 13.58 12.55 -6.16
N ARG A 12 12.50 12.22 -5.43
CA ARG A 12 11.77 10.96 -5.54
C ARG A 12 10.48 11.08 -6.36
N VAL A 13 9.75 12.18 -6.25
CA VAL A 13 8.44 12.32 -6.87
C VAL A 13 8.17 13.75 -7.33
N VAL A 14 7.68 13.87 -8.56
CA VAL A 14 6.99 15.06 -9.05
C VAL A 14 5.49 14.81 -8.99
N MET A 15 4.74 15.77 -8.49
CA MET A 15 3.31 15.62 -8.27
C MET A 15 2.49 16.75 -8.86
N TYR A 16 1.39 16.35 -9.48
CA TYR A 16 0.36 17.23 -10.00
C TYR A 16 -1.00 16.93 -9.37
N TYR A 17 -1.88 17.92 -9.37
CA TYR A 17 -3.31 17.73 -9.08
C TYR A 17 -4.09 17.67 -10.39
N ALA A 18 -4.82 16.57 -10.62
CA ALA A 18 -5.62 16.33 -11.82
C ALA A 18 -7.12 16.55 -11.58
N GLU A 19 -7.52 16.89 -10.36
CA GLU A 19 -8.89 17.00 -9.86
C GLU A 19 -9.73 15.71 -9.90
N ASN A 20 -9.83 15.05 -11.05
CA ASN A 20 -10.56 13.80 -11.27
C ASN A 20 -9.62 12.75 -11.88
N PHE A 21 -9.79 11.50 -11.46
CA PHE A 21 -9.04 10.38 -12.03
C PHE A 21 -9.23 10.25 -13.55
N ALA A 22 -10.42 10.55 -14.08
CA ALA A 22 -10.70 10.50 -15.51
C ALA A 22 -9.82 11.45 -16.35
N ASN A 23 -9.23 12.47 -15.73
CA ASN A 23 -8.31 13.39 -16.40
C ASN A 23 -6.89 12.83 -16.52
N VAL A 24 -6.56 11.75 -15.80
CA VAL A 24 -5.24 11.12 -15.89
C VAL A 24 -5.22 10.20 -17.11
N THR A 25 -4.71 10.73 -18.22
CA THR A 25 -4.56 10.02 -19.50
C THR A 25 -3.09 9.87 -19.89
N ASP A 26 -2.79 9.04 -20.90
CA ASP A 26 -1.43 8.89 -21.40
C ASP A 26 -0.89 10.20 -22.02
N GLU A 27 -1.75 10.98 -22.68
CA GLU A 27 -1.41 12.30 -23.21
C GLU A 27 -1.01 13.25 -22.09
N LEU A 28 -1.74 13.23 -20.96
CA LEU A 28 -1.38 14.04 -19.80
C LEU A 28 -0.02 13.60 -19.23
N VAL A 29 0.18 12.30 -19.04
CA VAL A 29 1.44 11.74 -18.52
C VAL A 29 2.63 12.13 -19.39
N ALA A 30 2.44 12.19 -20.71
CA ALA A 30 3.49 12.61 -21.66
C ALA A 30 3.70 14.14 -21.69
N ALA A 31 2.66 14.93 -21.42
CA ALA A 31 2.72 16.39 -21.52
C ALA A 31 3.33 17.07 -20.27
N VAL A 32 3.27 16.43 -19.10
CA VAL A 32 3.79 17.02 -17.86
C VAL A 32 5.32 16.97 -17.80
N ASN A 33 5.92 17.94 -17.11
CA ASN A 33 7.35 17.91 -16.83
C ASN A 33 7.68 16.83 -15.79
N TRP A 34 8.16 15.67 -16.26
CA TRP A 34 8.71 14.62 -15.42
C TRP A 34 10.20 14.45 -15.71
N PRO A 35 11.10 15.10 -14.94
CA PRO A 35 12.53 14.98 -15.16
C PRO A 35 13.01 13.52 -15.10
N LYS A 36 14.04 13.18 -15.90
CA LYS A 36 14.63 11.83 -15.91
C LYS A 36 15.28 11.47 -14.57
N SER A 37 15.73 12.45 -13.82
CA SER A 37 16.33 12.30 -12.49
C SER A 37 15.32 11.94 -11.38
N VAL A 38 14.03 12.17 -11.60
CA VAL A 38 12.98 11.94 -10.60
C VAL A 38 12.36 10.55 -10.79
N ASP A 39 12.43 9.72 -9.76
CA ASP A 39 12.02 8.30 -9.80
C ASP A 39 10.54 8.09 -10.19
N MET A 40 9.64 8.98 -9.74
CA MET A 40 8.20 8.81 -9.89
C MET A 40 7.49 10.08 -10.33
N LEU A 41 6.44 9.92 -11.13
CA LEU A 41 5.42 10.93 -11.40
C LEU A 41 4.14 10.54 -10.66
N SER A 42 3.42 11.52 -10.12
CA SER A 42 2.19 11.27 -9.40
C SER A 42 1.10 12.28 -9.77
N PHE A 43 -0.14 11.80 -9.80
CA PHE A 43 -1.32 12.66 -9.89
C PHE A 43 -2.25 12.38 -8.71
N THR A 44 -2.63 13.44 -7.98
CA THR A 44 -3.66 13.39 -6.95
C THR A 44 -4.99 13.84 -7.54
N PHE A 45 -6.08 13.27 -7.04
CA PHE A 45 -7.44 13.56 -7.50
C PHE A 45 -8.44 13.36 -6.34
N LYS A 46 -9.66 13.88 -6.51
CA LYS A 46 -10.77 13.69 -5.56
C LYS A 46 -11.00 12.18 -5.34
N PRO A 47 -11.07 11.69 -4.08
CA PRO A 47 -11.29 10.28 -3.82
C PRO A 47 -12.61 9.78 -4.41
N PHE A 48 -12.60 8.61 -5.04
CA PHE A 48 -13.80 8.02 -5.66
C PHE A 48 -14.00 6.55 -5.25
N SER A 49 -15.16 5.98 -5.55
CA SER A 49 -15.43 4.56 -5.32
C SER A 49 -15.36 3.80 -6.65
N PRO A 50 -14.32 3.00 -6.92
CA PRO A 50 -14.23 2.26 -8.17
C PRO A 50 -15.29 1.14 -8.25
N ALA A 51 -15.89 0.96 -9.43
CA ALA A 51 -16.78 -0.17 -9.68
C ALA A 51 -16.03 -1.50 -9.45
N GLY A 52 -16.67 -2.44 -8.74
CA GLY A 52 -16.04 -3.71 -8.36
C GLY A 52 -14.88 -3.60 -7.36
N GLY A 53 -14.61 -2.42 -6.80
CA GLY A 53 -13.62 -2.20 -5.73
C GLY A 53 -12.15 -2.16 -6.20
N CYS A 54 -11.87 -2.01 -7.49
CA CYS A 54 -10.51 -1.81 -7.99
C CYS A 54 -10.48 -0.85 -9.18
N VAL A 55 -9.40 -0.09 -9.32
CA VAL A 55 -9.29 0.94 -10.36
C VAL A 55 -9.22 0.29 -11.74
N GLN A 56 -10.02 0.83 -12.66
CA GLN A 56 -10.07 0.47 -14.08
C GLN A 56 -9.58 1.66 -14.90
N HIS A 57 -8.72 1.43 -15.89
CA HIS A 57 -8.16 2.47 -16.73
C HIS A 57 -7.70 1.94 -18.09
N LYS A 58 -7.39 2.87 -19.00
CA LYS A 58 -6.80 2.58 -20.32
C LYS A 58 -5.33 3.02 -20.45
N LEU A 59 -4.72 3.51 -19.37
CA LEU A 59 -3.31 3.95 -19.36
C LEU A 59 -2.37 2.86 -19.88
N LYS A 60 -1.36 3.26 -20.65
CA LYS A 60 -0.34 2.39 -21.22
C LYS A 60 0.42 1.62 -20.15
N SER A 61 0.82 0.41 -20.52
CA SER A 61 1.53 -0.53 -19.65
C SER A 61 3.04 -0.28 -19.58
N ASP A 62 3.57 0.75 -20.23
CA ASP A 62 5.02 1.07 -20.23
C ASP A 62 5.53 1.56 -18.87
N TYR A 63 4.62 1.88 -17.96
CA TYR A 63 4.91 2.29 -16.60
C TYR A 63 4.61 1.19 -15.59
N VAL A 64 5.32 1.24 -14.45
CA VAL A 64 4.88 0.56 -13.23
C VAL A 64 3.91 1.49 -12.51
N ILE A 65 2.63 1.12 -12.51
CA ILE A 65 1.54 1.94 -11.94
C ILE A 65 1.21 1.47 -10.52
N ARG A 66 1.04 2.42 -9.60
CA ARG A 66 0.54 2.20 -8.24
C ARG A 66 -0.57 3.19 -7.91
N TYR A 67 -1.50 2.77 -7.07
CA TYR A 67 -2.55 3.61 -6.52
C TYR A 67 -2.38 3.77 -5.02
N LEU A 68 -2.52 5.01 -4.54
CA LEU A 68 -2.75 5.27 -3.12
C LEU A 68 -4.26 5.27 -2.86
N PHE A 69 -4.67 4.41 -1.95
CA PHE A 69 -6.00 4.43 -1.35
C PHE A 69 -5.89 5.13 0.01
N CYS A 70 -6.80 6.04 0.32
CA CYS A 70 -6.79 6.79 1.58
C CYS A 70 -8.19 6.91 2.18
N GLY A 71 -8.26 7.15 3.50
CA GLY A 71 -9.52 7.33 4.22
C GLY A 71 -9.33 7.74 5.68
N LYS A 72 -10.41 8.18 6.31
CA LYS A 72 -10.45 8.46 7.76
C LYS A 72 -10.50 7.16 8.53
N THR A 73 -9.57 6.96 9.46
CA THR A 73 -9.41 5.70 10.23
C THR A 73 -10.67 5.29 10.98
N GLY A 74 -11.38 6.26 11.58
CA GLY A 74 -12.63 5.99 12.29
C GLY A 74 -13.72 5.34 11.43
N SER A 75 -13.73 5.61 10.12
CA SER A 75 -14.71 5.05 9.18
C SER A 75 -14.37 3.64 8.67
N LEU A 76 -13.15 3.16 8.93
CA LEU A 76 -12.68 1.89 8.40
C LEU A 76 -13.30 0.71 9.15
N LYS A 77 -13.54 -0.38 8.42
CA LYS A 77 -14.14 -1.62 8.94
C LYS A 77 -13.15 -2.76 8.76
N PRO A 78 -12.61 -3.36 9.85
CA PRO A 78 -11.74 -4.53 9.76
C PRO A 78 -12.31 -5.61 8.84
N LEU A 79 -11.44 -6.21 8.04
CA LEU A 79 -11.80 -7.19 7.03
C LEU A 79 -11.72 -8.61 7.59
N GLY A 80 -12.69 -9.45 7.26
CA GLY A 80 -12.75 -10.82 7.73
C GLY A 80 -13.70 -10.99 8.91
N LYS A 81 -13.58 -12.10 9.63
CA LYS A 81 -14.48 -12.45 10.74
C LYS A 81 -13.66 -12.95 11.92
N ALA A 82 -13.91 -12.39 13.10
CA ALA A 82 -13.30 -12.87 14.34
C ALA A 82 -13.75 -14.32 14.62
N LEU A 83 -12.81 -15.15 15.06
CA LEU A 83 -13.06 -16.53 15.48
C LEU A 83 -12.90 -16.66 17.00
N LYS A 84 -13.94 -17.15 17.69
CA LYS A 84 -14.00 -17.24 19.16
C LYS A 84 -12.82 -18.03 19.75
N ASN A 85 -12.51 -19.20 19.17
CA ASN A 85 -11.40 -20.07 19.59
C ASN A 85 -10.32 -20.09 18.51
N SER A 86 -9.78 -18.92 18.17
CA SER A 86 -8.83 -18.83 17.07
C SER A 86 -7.46 -19.45 17.43
N PRO A 87 -6.91 -20.31 16.56
CA PRO A 87 -5.54 -20.83 16.71
C PRO A 87 -4.47 -19.81 16.29
N VAL A 88 -4.88 -18.65 15.73
CA VAL A 88 -3.97 -17.60 15.27
C VAL A 88 -3.79 -16.57 16.38
N THR A 89 -2.57 -16.38 16.86
CA THR A 89 -2.23 -15.34 17.83
C THR A 89 -1.59 -14.14 17.13
N ALA A 90 -1.84 -12.94 17.64
CA ALA A 90 -1.28 -11.70 17.14
C ALA A 90 -0.36 -11.09 18.20
N ARG A 91 0.85 -10.70 17.82
CA ARG A 91 1.78 -9.98 18.71
C ARG A 91 2.69 -9.05 17.92
N VAL A 92 3.24 -8.05 18.60
CA VAL A 92 4.33 -7.24 18.04
C VAL A 92 5.61 -8.08 17.88
N PRO A 93 6.52 -7.71 16.97
CA PRO A 93 7.86 -8.26 16.94
C PRO A 93 8.58 -8.06 18.28
N LYS A 94 9.38 -9.04 18.70
CA LYS A 94 10.20 -8.99 19.93
C LYS A 94 11.29 -7.92 19.85
N ASN A 95 11.80 -7.69 18.64
CA ASN A 95 12.84 -6.72 18.35
C ASN A 95 12.86 -6.39 16.85
N VAL A 96 13.69 -5.41 16.48
CA VAL A 96 13.92 -4.98 15.09
C VAL A 96 14.42 -6.12 14.22
N ALA A 97 15.30 -7.00 14.75
CA ALA A 97 15.85 -8.11 13.99
C ALA A 97 14.77 -9.11 13.54
N GLU A 98 13.83 -9.46 14.44
CA GLU A 98 12.67 -10.30 14.09
C GLU A 98 11.79 -9.62 13.03
N ALA A 99 11.51 -8.33 13.19
CA ALA A 99 10.71 -7.56 12.23
C ALA A 99 11.34 -7.57 10.83
N VAL A 100 12.66 -7.37 10.73
CA VAL A 100 13.41 -7.42 9.46
C VAL A 100 13.41 -8.85 8.90
N ALA A 101 13.67 -9.86 9.71
CA ALA A 101 13.74 -11.25 9.27
C ALA A 101 12.40 -11.73 8.69
N VAL A 102 11.29 -11.51 9.40
CA VAL A 102 9.95 -11.90 8.93
C VAL A 102 9.53 -11.09 7.69
N THR A 103 9.83 -9.78 7.66
CA THR A 103 9.56 -8.95 6.49
C THR A 103 10.30 -9.45 5.26
N LYS A 104 11.61 -9.75 5.36
CA LYS A 104 12.40 -10.31 4.26
C LYS A 104 11.83 -11.65 3.78
N ALA A 105 11.51 -12.57 4.70
CA ALA A 105 10.96 -13.87 4.37
C ALA A 105 9.62 -13.76 3.60
N THR A 106 8.75 -12.84 4.01
CA THR A 106 7.44 -12.64 3.36
C THR A 106 7.54 -11.86 2.05
N LEU A 107 8.49 -10.91 1.93
CA LEU A 107 8.81 -10.22 0.68
C LEU A 107 9.22 -11.22 -0.40
N CYS A 108 10.18 -12.12 -0.10
CA CYS A 108 10.66 -13.13 -1.04
C CYS A 108 9.53 -14.04 -1.55
N ARG A 109 8.63 -14.48 -0.66
CA ARG A 109 7.48 -15.32 -1.00
C ARG A 109 6.49 -14.61 -1.93
N LYS A 110 6.28 -13.30 -1.76
CA LYS A 110 5.38 -12.50 -2.61
C LYS A 110 6.04 -12.12 -3.95
N SER A 111 7.33 -11.81 -3.95
CA SER A 111 8.04 -11.31 -5.13
C SER A 111 8.32 -12.38 -6.19
N ALA A 112 8.44 -13.65 -5.80
CA ALA A 112 8.77 -14.74 -6.73
C ALA A 112 7.75 -14.84 -7.89
N GLY A 113 6.45 -14.65 -7.63
CA GLY A 113 5.41 -14.70 -8.65
C GLY A 113 5.17 -13.39 -9.41
N GLN A 114 5.89 -12.30 -9.10
CA GLN A 114 5.64 -10.96 -9.65
C GLN A 114 6.91 -10.23 -10.11
N ARG A 115 8.05 -10.94 -10.18
CA ARG A 115 9.36 -10.36 -10.45
C ARG A 115 9.43 -9.59 -11.77
N ALA A 116 8.73 -10.06 -12.81
CA ALA A 116 8.67 -9.41 -14.12
C ALA A 116 8.02 -8.01 -14.09
N ASN A 117 7.25 -7.70 -13.04
CA ASN A 117 6.56 -6.42 -12.87
C ASN A 117 7.35 -5.42 -11.99
N ASN A 118 8.52 -5.81 -11.48
CA ASN A 118 9.34 -4.99 -10.60
C ASN A 118 10.38 -4.19 -11.40
N GLY A 119 10.21 -2.87 -11.47
CA GLY A 119 11.21 -1.96 -12.05
C GLY A 119 12.26 -1.47 -11.03
N PRO A 120 13.27 -0.68 -11.44
CA PRO A 120 14.31 -0.16 -10.55
C PRO A 120 13.77 0.59 -9.32
N ALA A 121 12.69 1.36 -9.51
CA ALA A 121 12.01 2.06 -8.42
C ALA A 121 11.48 1.11 -7.33
N TYR A 122 11.02 -0.09 -7.69
CA TYR A 122 10.57 -1.10 -6.72
C TYR A 122 11.68 -1.49 -5.75
N TYR A 123 12.87 -1.78 -6.28
CA TYR A 123 14.01 -2.22 -5.46
C TYR A 123 14.53 -1.11 -4.55
N LYS A 124 14.56 0.14 -5.04
CA LYS A 124 14.86 1.31 -4.20
C LYS A 124 13.87 1.45 -3.04
N GLU A 125 12.58 1.28 -3.32
CA GLU A 125 11.51 1.35 -2.32
C GLU A 125 11.59 0.21 -1.29
N GLN A 126 11.91 -1.00 -1.74
CA GLN A 126 12.11 -2.14 -0.83
C GLN A 126 13.30 -1.90 0.11
N LYS A 127 14.43 -1.39 -0.40
CA LYS A 127 15.59 -1.02 0.42
C LYS A 127 15.23 0.06 1.44
N ARG A 128 14.53 1.12 1.01
CA ARG A 128 14.05 2.20 1.89
C ARG A 128 13.13 1.66 2.98
N TYR A 129 12.20 0.77 2.65
CA TYR A 129 11.29 0.18 3.62
C TYR A 129 12.03 -0.64 4.69
N LEU A 130 13.01 -1.46 4.29
CA LEU A 130 13.82 -2.23 5.25
C LEU A 130 14.64 -1.32 6.18
N ASP A 131 15.20 -0.23 5.65
CA ASP A 131 15.90 0.80 6.45
C ASP A 131 14.93 1.51 7.42
N MET A 132 13.69 1.77 7.02
CA MET A 132 12.67 2.32 7.93
C MET A 132 12.36 1.38 9.09
N ILE A 133 12.33 0.06 8.86
CA ILE A 133 12.16 -0.93 9.95
C ILE A 133 13.37 -0.86 10.89
N GLN A 134 14.58 -0.83 10.35
CA GLN A 134 15.82 -0.77 11.14
C GLN A 134 15.88 0.47 12.04
N ARG A 135 15.35 1.60 11.56
CA ARG A 135 15.27 2.87 12.30
C ARG A 135 14.05 2.99 13.22
N GLY A 136 13.28 1.91 13.41
CA GLY A 136 12.09 1.92 14.28
C GLY A 136 10.92 2.77 13.77
N LYS A 137 10.91 3.14 12.48
CA LYS A 137 9.85 3.96 11.87
C LYS A 137 8.63 3.16 11.41
N VAL A 138 8.67 1.83 11.59
CA VAL A 138 7.62 0.91 11.14
C VAL A 138 7.05 0.16 12.34
N LYS A 139 5.75 0.31 12.56
CA LYS A 139 4.98 -0.52 13.51
C LYS A 139 4.56 -1.78 12.78
N SER A 140 4.61 -2.94 13.43
CA SER A 140 4.14 -4.20 12.83
C SER A 140 3.41 -5.07 13.85
N VAL A 141 2.47 -5.87 13.34
CA VAL A 141 1.92 -7.05 14.02
C VAL A 141 2.28 -8.29 13.23
N LEU A 142 2.70 -9.32 13.95
CA LEU A 142 2.99 -10.64 13.44
C LEU A 142 1.87 -11.59 13.87
N LEU A 143 1.44 -12.45 12.96
CA LEU A 143 0.42 -13.46 13.19
C LEU A 143 1.06 -14.85 13.21
N PHE A 144 0.73 -15.66 14.20
CA PHE A 144 1.32 -16.98 14.42
C PHE A 144 0.26 -18.06 14.61
N LYS A 145 0.50 -19.24 14.05
CA LYS A 145 -0.24 -20.48 14.34
C LYS A 145 0.78 -21.55 14.70
N ASN A 146 0.66 -22.17 15.88
CA ASN A 146 1.57 -23.21 16.36
C ASN A 146 3.06 -22.82 16.23
N GLY A 147 3.41 -21.58 16.62
CA GLY A 147 4.77 -21.06 16.53
C GLY A 147 5.25 -20.65 15.13
N LYS A 148 4.53 -21.00 14.07
CA LYS A 148 4.84 -20.61 12.68
C LYS A 148 4.22 -19.26 12.33
N ASN A 149 4.99 -18.36 11.71
CA ASN A 149 4.46 -17.10 11.19
C ASN A 149 3.53 -17.37 9.99
N VAL A 150 2.29 -16.89 10.10
CA VAL A 150 1.23 -17.02 9.08
C VAL A 150 0.73 -15.66 8.59
N GLY A 151 1.32 -14.57 9.07
CA GLY A 151 0.95 -13.25 8.61
C GLY A 151 1.79 -12.11 9.20
N ILE A 152 1.75 -10.99 8.52
CA ILE A 152 2.34 -9.72 8.96
C ILE A 152 1.50 -8.57 8.40
N ALA A 153 1.29 -7.55 9.22
CA ALA A 153 0.80 -6.24 8.79
C ALA A 153 1.68 -5.16 9.39
N SER A 154 2.04 -4.17 8.57
CA SER A 154 2.98 -3.11 8.95
C SER A 154 2.47 -1.73 8.51
N LEU A 155 2.70 -0.75 9.39
CA LEU A 155 2.35 0.64 9.19
C LEU A 155 3.59 1.53 9.35
N ALA A 156 3.67 2.57 8.53
CA ALA A 156 4.59 3.68 8.76
C ALA A 156 3.83 4.99 8.69
N ASP A 157 4.14 5.91 9.59
CA ASP A 157 3.55 7.24 9.58
C ASP A 157 4.30 8.10 8.57
N VAL A 158 3.60 8.52 7.51
CA VAL A 158 4.17 9.31 6.42
C VAL A 158 3.50 10.68 6.37
N PRO A 159 4.25 11.75 6.04
CA PRO A 159 3.65 13.05 5.78
C PRO A 159 2.64 12.96 4.64
N ARG A 160 1.50 13.63 4.83
CA ARG A 160 0.55 13.90 3.75
C ARG A 160 0.91 15.21 3.08
N LEU A 161 0.59 15.35 1.80
CA LEU A 161 1.00 16.53 1.04
C LEU A 161 0.08 17.72 1.29
N GLU A 162 -1.18 17.45 1.60
CA GLU A 162 -2.15 18.42 2.10
C GLU A 162 -1.90 18.81 3.58
N GLY A 163 -0.81 18.35 4.18
CA GLY A 163 -0.49 18.59 5.59
C GLY A 163 -0.91 17.47 6.55
N GLY A 164 -0.16 17.38 7.65
CA GLY A 164 -0.30 16.32 8.65
C GLY A 164 0.33 14.99 8.24
N LYS A 165 -0.07 13.91 8.90
CA LYS A 165 0.47 12.56 8.67
C LYS A 165 -0.65 11.53 8.49
N SER A 166 -0.36 10.47 7.74
CA SER A 166 -1.20 9.28 7.66
C SER A 166 -0.39 8.04 8.05
N SER A 167 -1.04 7.08 8.71
CA SER A 167 -0.47 5.75 8.87
C SER A 167 -0.69 4.98 7.57
N THR A 168 0.39 4.71 6.85
CA THR A 168 0.34 4.01 5.57
C THR A 168 0.66 2.53 5.77
N PHE A 169 -0.20 1.66 5.27
CA PHE A 169 0.10 0.24 5.08
C PHE A 169 1.31 0.10 4.18
N THR A 170 2.42 -0.31 4.78
CA THR A 170 3.71 -0.51 4.09
C THR A 170 3.91 -1.95 3.69
N TRP A 171 3.35 -2.89 4.46
CA TRP A 171 3.39 -4.30 4.14
C TRP A 171 2.18 -5.04 4.70
N PHE A 172 1.68 -5.99 3.92
CA PHE A 172 0.61 -6.89 4.31
C PHE A 172 0.81 -8.22 3.60
N TRP A 173 0.90 -9.29 4.38
CA TRP A 173 0.97 -10.66 3.89
C TRP A 173 0.24 -11.59 4.86
N LEU A 174 -0.51 -12.54 4.30
CA LEU A 174 -1.14 -13.63 5.03
C LEU A 174 -0.86 -14.92 4.28
N ASP A 175 -0.64 -16.00 5.01
CA ASP A 175 -0.47 -17.34 4.45
C ASP A 175 -1.80 -17.82 3.85
N LYS A 176 -1.83 -18.00 2.53
CA LYS A 176 -3.03 -18.42 1.79
C LYS A 176 -3.34 -19.90 1.98
N SER A 177 -2.44 -20.69 2.58
CA SER A 177 -2.72 -22.10 2.89
C SER A 177 -3.53 -22.29 4.17
N LEU A 178 -3.86 -21.21 4.89
CA LEU A 178 -4.72 -21.29 6.06
C LEU A 178 -6.14 -21.75 5.66
N PRO A 179 -6.81 -22.60 6.48
CA PRO A 179 -8.23 -22.84 6.35
C PRO A 179 -9.03 -21.54 6.30
N LYS A 180 -10.11 -21.49 5.51
CA LYS A 180 -10.87 -20.27 5.23
C LYS A 180 -11.26 -19.48 6.50
N ALA A 181 -11.74 -20.17 7.54
CA ALA A 181 -12.12 -19.52 8.80
C ALA A 181 -10.92 -18.87 9.51
N GLU A 182 -9.77 -19.54 9.50
CA GLU A 182 -8.54 -19.01 10.10
C GLU A 182 -7.94 -17.88 9.27
N TYR A 183 -8.01 -17.96 7.94
CA TYR A 183 -7.57 -16.88 7.05
C TYR A 183 -8.39 -15.60 7.30
N GLU A 184 -9.72 -15.73 7.40
CA GLU A 184 -10.61 -14.60 7.67
C GLU A 184 -10.39 -14.01 9.06
N ASP A 185 -10.08 -14.83 10.07
CA ASP A 185 -9.72 -14.36 11.41
C ASP A 185 -8.35 -13.68 11.46
N ALA A 186 -7.35 -14.25 10.78
CA ALA A 186 -6.03 -13.64 10.64
C ALA A 186 -6.12 -12.27 9.95
N ARG A 187 -6.95 -12.17 8.90
CA ARG A 187 -7.24 -10.90 8.21
C ARG A 187 -7.95 -9.91 9.13
N TYR A 188 -8.90 -10.37 9.92
CA TYR A 188 -9.62 -9.53 10.89
C TYR A 188 -8.65 -8.96 11.92
N LYS A 189 -7.80 -9.79 12.51
CA LYS A 189 -6.79 -9.38 13.49
C LYS A 189 -5.80 -8.37 12.91
N ALA A 190 -5.27 -8.64 11.73
CA ALA A 190 -4.31 -7.72 11.09
C ALA A 190 -4.93 -6.36 10.77
N THR A 191 -6.13 -6.34 10.18
CA THR A 191 -6.79 -5.09 9.79
C THR A 191 -7.38 -4.33 10.97
N LYS A 192 -7.85 -5.05 12.01
CA LYS A 192 -8.24 -4.46 13.30
C LYS A 192 -7.04 -3.82 13.99
N TRP A 193 -5.93 -4.54 14.13
CA TRP A 193 -4.69 -3.99 14.67
C TRP A 193 -4.27 -2.72 13.92
N ALA A 194 -4.30 -2.76 12.59
CA ALA A 194 -3.91 -1.62 11.78
C ALA A 194 -4.82 -0.41 12.02
N LYS A 195 -6.15 -0.61 12.07
CA LYS A 195 -7.10 0.45 12.42
C LYS A 195 -6.81 1.04 13.80
N ASP A 196 -6.63 0.19 14.80
CA ASP A 196 -6.45 0.59 16.20
C ASP A 196 -5.10 1.29 16.45
N ASN A 197 -4.09 1.05 15.61
CA ASN A 197 -2.72 1.58 15.75
C ASN A 197 -2.39 2.71 14.76
N SER A 198 -3.40 3.21 14.04
CA SER A 198 -3.24 4.24 13.03
C SER A 198 -3.58 5.62 13.54
N LEU A 199 -2.95 6.61 12.91
CA LEU A 199 -3.35 8.02 12.99
C LEU A 199 -4.79 8.21 12.48
N PRO A 200 -5.41 9.40 12.66
CA PRO A 200 -6.78 9.66 12.17
C PRO A 200 -7.00 9.45 10.66
N HIS A 201 -5.93 9.37 9.89
CA HIS A 201 -5.93 9.03 8.47
C HIS A 201 -5.06 7.81 8.21
N MET A 202 -5.57 6.91 7.38
CA MET A 202 -4.81 5.78 6.86
C MET A 202 -4.67 5.84 5.35
N ALA A 203 -3.60 5.23 4.85
CA ALA A 203 -3.43 5.00 3.44
C ALA A 203 -2.88 3.59 3.16
N SER A 204 -2.99 3.15 1.91
CA SER A 204 -2.44 1.89 1.42
C SER A 204 -2.03 2.10 -0.03
N ALA A 205 -0.83 1.65 -0.40
CA ALA A 205 -0.33 1.76 -1.77
C ALA A 205 -0.28 0.39 -2.43
N ASN A 206 -1.00 0.22 -3.54
CA ASN A 206 -1.09 -1.05 -4.26
C ASN A 206 -0.75 -0.89 -5.74
N PHE A 207 -0.05 -1.89 -6.29
CA PHE A 207 0.20 -1.94 -7.72
C PHE A 207 -1.09 -2.12 -8.52
N ASP A 208 -1.08 -1.61 -9.74
CA ASP A 208 -2.22 -1.72 -10.64
C ASP A 208 -2.62 -3.20 -10.90
N TYR A 209 -1.64 -4.07 -11.11
CA TYR A 209 -1.87 -5.49 -11.34
C TYR A 209 -2.47 -6.23 -10.14
N ASN A 210 -2.39 -5.67 -8.91
CA ASN A 210 -2.83 -6.35 -7.69
C ASN A 210 -4.29 -6.01 -7.34
N LYS A 211 -5.22 -6.38 -8.24
CA LYS A 211 -6.64 -6.05 -8.13
C LYS A 211 -7.28 -6.58 -6.84
N GLU A 212 -6.86 -7.76 -6.35
CA GLU A 212 -7.38 -8.31 -5.09
C GLU A 212 -7.01 -7.49 -3.85
N ALA A 213 -5.80 -6.91 -3.81
CA ALA A 213 -5.43 -6.00 -2.73
C ALA A 213 -6.22 -4.69 -2.80
N GLN A 214 -6.43 -4.14 -4.01
CA GLN A 214 -7.28 -2.95 -4.20
C GLN A 214 -8.73 -3.20 -3.74
N LYS A 215 -9.30 -4.37 -4.05
CA LYS A 215 -10.60 -4.80 -3.52
C LYS A 215 -10.59 -4.95 -2.00
N GLY A 216 -9.45 -5.35 -1.43
CA GLY A 216 -9.22 -5.36 0.00
C GLY A 216 -9.32 -3.96 0.59
N ASP A 217 -8.53 -3.02 0.08
CA ASP A 217 -8.52 -1.61 0.50
C ASP A 217 -9.92 -0.97 0.39
N SER A 218 -10.61 -1.19 -0.73
CA SER A 218 -11.96 -0.67 -0.95
C SER A 218 -12.97 -1.22 0.06
N ARG A 219 -12.93 -2.54 0.34
CA ARG A 219 -13.78 -3.15 1.37
C ARG A 219 -13.43 -2.67 2.78
N PHE A 220 -12.17 -2.30 3.02
CA PHE A 220 -11.73 -1.75 4.30
C PHE A 220 -12.26 -0.34 4.53
N GLY A 221 -12.66 0.35 3.44
CA GLY A 221 -13.22 1.70 3.45
C GLY A 221 -12.26 2.76 2.87
N LEU A 222 -11.10 2.37 2.34
CA LEU A 222 -10.18 3.28 1.69
C LEU A 222 -10.62 3.55 0.25
N LYS A 223 -10.35 4.75 -0.26
CA LYS A 223 -10.70 5.17 -1.62
C LYS A 223 -9.45 5.60 -2.39
N PRO A 224 -9.31 5.23 -3.68
CA PRO A 224 -8.22 5.71 -4.52
C PRO A 224 -8.26 7.24 -4.54
N CYS A 225 -7.11 7.86 -4.30
CA CYS A 225 -6.96 9.32 -4.26
C CYS A 225 -5.68 9.81 -4.94
N ARG A 226 -4.80 8.88 -5.35
CA ARG A 226 -3.57 9.19 -6.08
C ARG A 226 -3.14 8.01 -6.94
N ILE A 227 -2.52 8.32 -8.06
CA ILE A 227 -1.83 7.37 -8.93
C ILE A 227 -0.36 7.77 -9.03
N PHE A 228 0.53 6.78 -9.02
CA PHE A 228 1.96 6.92 -9.23
C PHE A 228 2.38 6.15 -10.48
N PHE A 229 3.29 6.73 -11.23
CA PHE A 229 3.97 6.17 -12.38
C PHE A 229 5.46 6.09 -12.07
N ALA A 230 6.06 4.93 -12.34
CA ALA A 230 7.50 4.78 -12.38
C ALA A 230 7.91 4.20 -13.74
N ARG A 231 9.04 4.66 -14.28
CA ARG A 231 9.57 4.11 -15.54
C ARG A 231 9.98 2.65 -15.32
N LYS A 232 9.64 1.77 -16.27
CA LYS A 232 10.07 0.36 -16.23
C LYS A 232 11.56 0.20 -16.48
N LYS A 233 12.14 1.10 -17.28
CA LYS A 233 13.55 1.15 -17.68
C LYS A 233 14.12 2.53 -17.39
#